data_AF-A0A359E1N9-F1
#
_entry.id   AF-A0A359E1N9-F1
#
_cell.length_a   1.000
_cell.length_b   1.000
_cell.length_c   1.000
_cell.angle_alpha   90.00
_cell.angle_beta   90.00
_cell.angle_gamma   90.00
#
_symmetry.space_group_name_H-M   'P 1'
#
loop_
_entity.id
_entity.type
_entity.pdbx_description
1 polymer ?
#
loop_
_entity_poly.entity_id
_entity_poly.type
_entity_poly.pdbx_seq_one_letter_code
_entity_poly.pdbx_strand_id
1 'polypeptide(L)' 'IGACGQNEKYNGNQVNVVGQEISYSTGETTMNGYIAQDENDFQQRPGILVVHEWWGHDEHARNSADKLAELGYVALAVD' A
#
# COMPACT_ATOMS: atom_id res chain seq x y z
N ILE A 1 -17.59 -4.31 -38.55
CA ILE A 1 -17.22 -5.20 -37.41
C ILE A 1 -16.66 -4.31 -36.29
N GLY A 2 -17.54 -3.69 -35.52
CA GLY A 2 -17.75 -4.13 -34.14
C GLY A 2 -16.68 -3.51 -33.22
N ALA A 3 -16.91 -2.27 -32.77
CA ALA A 3 -16.10 -1.65 -31.73
C ALA A 3 -16.24 -2.48 -30.45
N CYS A 4 -15.14 -3.07 -29.98
CA CYS A 4 -15.08 -3.68 -28.67
C CYS A 4 -14.87 -2.57 -27.65
N GLY A 5 -15.96 -2.14 -27.02
CA GLY A 5 -15.90 -1.25 -25.88
C GLY A 5 -15.18 -1.91 -24.71
N GLN A 6 -14.38 -1.12 -24.01
CA GLN A 6 -14.11 -1.33 -22.60
C GLN A 6 -14.50 -0.04 -21.88
N ASN A 7 -15.72 -0.12 -21.33
CA ASN A 7 -16.27 0.86 -20.42
C ASN A 7 -15.83 0.42 -19.03
N GLU A 8 -14.74 0.96 -18.50
CA GLU A 8 -14.44 0.82 -17.08
C GLU A 8 -14.06 2.21 -16.57
N LYS A 9 -15.08 2.90 -16.06
CA LYS A 9 -14.90 4.16 -15.37
C LYS A 9 -14.11 3.87 -14.11
N TYR A 10 -12.82 4.20 -14.08
CA TYR A 10 -12.13 4.44 -12.81
C TYR A 10 -12.88 5.60 -12.15
N ASN A 11 -13.70 5.26 -11.17
CA ASN A 11 -14.41 6.26 -10.39
C ASN A 11 -13.33 7.07 -9.69
N GLY A 12 -13.16 8.33 -10.11
CA GLY A 12 -12.15 9.23 -9.61
C GLY A 12 -12.44 9.63 -8.18
N ASN A 13 -12.34 8.67 -7.26
CA ASN A 13 -12.11 8.98 -5.86
C ASN A 13 -10.68 9.53 -5.84
N GLN A 14 -10.51 10.76 -5.36
CA GLN A 14 -9.19 11.32 -5.18
C GLN A 14 -8.54 10.53 -4.04
N VAL A 15 -7.81 9.47 -4.38
CA VAL A 15 -7.14 8.61 -3.41
C VAL A 15 -6.08 9.44 -2.71
N ASN A 16 -6.30 9.76 -1.44
CA ASN A 16 -5.32 10.47 -0.64
C ASN A 16 -4.47 9.43 0.08
N VAL A 17 -3.49 8.87 -0.65
CA VAL A 17 -2.56 7.90 -0.09
C VAL A 17 -1.72 8.60 0.97
N VAL A 18 -1.83 8.12 2.19
CA VAL A 18 -0.99 8.54 3.30
C VAL A 18 -0.11 7.39 3.73
N GLY A 19 1.18 7.66 3.64
CA GLY A 19 2.24 6.83 4.17
C GLY A 19 2.59 7.22 5.60
N GLN A 20 2.55 6.26 6.52
CA GLN A 20 3.00 6.46 7.89
C GLN A 20 4.09 5.43 8.22
N GLU A 21 5.20 5.90 8.78
CA GLU A 21 6.20 5.01 9.36
C GLU A 21 5.75 4.58 10.76
N ILE A 22 5.77 3.28 11.00
CA ILE A 22 5.47 2.66 12.28
C ILE A 22 6.72 1.95 12.80
N SER A 23 7.10 2.21 14.04
CA SER A 23 8.12 1.42 14.72
C SER A 23 7.43 0.39 15.61
N TYR A 24 7.82 -0.86 15.48
CA TYR A 24 7.29 -1.95 16.31
C TYR A 24 8.44 -2.80 16.85
N SER A 25 8.28 -3.29 18.07
CA SER A 25 9.30 -4.07 18.75
C SER A 25 8.89 -5.54 18.84
N THR A 26 9.81 -6.41 18.46
CA THR A 26 9.72 -7.85 18.70
C THR A 26 10.88 -8.24 19.62
N GLY A 27 10.56 -8.49 20.89
CA GLY A 27 11.58 -8.80 21.91
C GLY A 27 12.56 -7.64 22.12
N GLU A 28 13.82 -7.86 21.78
CA GLU A 28 14.91 -6.86 21.87
C GLU A 28 15.17 -6.13 20.55
N THR A 29 14.49 -6.50 19.48
CA THR A 29 14.69 -5.92 18.15
C THR A 29 13.58 -4.92 17.84
N THR A 30 13.98 -3.67 17.58
CA THR A 30 13.10 -2.65 17.00
C THR A 30 13.14 -2.79 15.49
N MET A 31 11.98 -3.03 14.90
CA MET A 31 11.75 -3.08 13.46
C MET A 31 10.96 -1.84 13.05
N ASN A 32 11.18 -1.40 11.82
CA ASN A 32 10.42 -0.31 11.25
C ASN A 32 9.54 -0.86 10.15
N GLY A 33 8.39 -0.24 9.97
CA GLY A 33 7.46 -0.59 8.92
C GLY A 33 6.87 0.68 8.34
N TYR A 34 6.32 0.55 7.16
CA TYR A 34 5.68 1.63 6.43
C TYR A 34 4.27 1.19 6.04
N ILE A 35 3.25 1.88 6.56
CA ILE A 35 1.86 1.62 6.21
C ILE A 35 1.36 2.67 5.22
N ALA A 36 0.84 2.22 4.09
CA ALA A 36 0.22 3.05 3.07
C ALA A 36 -1.27 2.71 2.97
N GLN A 37 -2.13 3.72 3.09
CA GLN A 37 -3.57 3.60 2.96
C GLN A 37 -4.21 4.92 2.50
N ASP A 38 -5.41 4.86 1.95
CA ASP A 38 -6.19 6.07 1.64
C ASP A 38 -6.92 6.60 2.88
N GLU A 39 -6.65 7.85 3.25
CA GLU A 39 -7.25 8.55 4.41
C GLU A 39 -8.76 8.76 4.30
N ASN A 40 -9.32 8.76 3.10
CA ASN A 40 -10.75 9.03 2.90
C ASN A 40 -11.64 7.81 3.17
N ASP A 41 -11.04 6.62 3.31
CA ASP A 41 -11.77 5.37 3.44
C ASP A 41 -11.34 4.58 4.69
N PHE A 42 -12.13 4.73 5.75
CA PHE A 42 -11.99 3.99 7.02
C PHE A 42 -12.73 2.64 7.01
N GLN A 43 -13.24 2.19 5.86
CA GLN A 43 -13.92 0.91 5.75
C GLN A 43 -12.92 -0.27 5.85
N GLN A 44 -13.38 -1.44 6.29
CA GLN A 44 -12.55 -2.65 6.33
C GLN A 44 -12.14 -3.05 4.90
N ARG A 45 -10.86 -2.85 4.57
CA ARG A 45 -10.27 -3.20 3.29
C ARG A 45 -9.30 -4.37 3.43
N PRO A 46 -9.12 -5.19 2.39
CA PRO A 46 -8.11 -6.24 2.39
C PRO A 46 -6.71 -5.63 2.64
N GLY A 47 -6.04 -6.16 3.66
CA GLY A 47 -4.67 -5.79 4.01
C GLY A 47 -3.66 -6.65 3.27
N ILE A 48 -2.61 -6.02 2.75
CA ILE A 48 -1.48 -6.69 2.08
C ILE A 48 -0.21 -6.41 2.88
N LEU A 49 0.55 -7.47 3.15
CA LEU A 49 1.87 -7.37 3.77
C LEU A 49 2.94 -7.47 2.68
N VAL A 50 3.76 -6.45 2.56
CA VAL A 50 4.90 -6.39 1.65
C VAL A 50 6.16 -6.64 2.47
N VAL A 51 6.78 -7.81 2.26
CA VAL A 51 8.06 -8.15 2.89
C VAL A 51 9.16 -7.76 1.92
N HIS A 52 10.07 -6.87 2.34
CA HIS A 52 11.19 -6.47 1.50
C HIS A 52 12.17 -7.65 1.28
N GLU A 53 12.94 -7.58 0.20
CA GLU A 53 13.94 -8.60 -0.15
C GLU A 53 15.31 -8.33 0.50
N TRP A 54 16.09 -9.39 0.77
CA TRP A 54 17.35 -9.40 1.56
C TRP A 54 18.40 -8.33 1.18
N TRP A 55 18.32 -7.74 -0.01
CA TRP A 55 19.22 -6.65 -0.45
C TRP A 55 18.69 -5.23 -0.15
N GLY A 56 17.77 -5.08 0.81
CA GLY A 56 17.67 -3.89 1.66
C GLY A 56 17.32 -2.57 0.96
N HIS A 57 16.62 -2.62 -0.19
CA HIS A 57 16.11 -1.42 -0.82
C HIS A 57 14.68 -1.13 -0.35
N ASP A 58 14.56 -0.64 0.88
CA ASP A 58 13.32 -0.27 1.55
C ASP A 58 12.41 0.65 0.67
N GLU A 59 13.01 1.50 -0.16
CA GLU A 59 12.30 2.35 -1.13
C GLU A 59 11.48 1.55 -2.17
N HIS A 60 11.90 0.34 -2.57
CA HIS A 60 11.11 -0.51 -3.46
C HIS A 60 9.87 -1.09 -2.77
N ALA A 61 9.99 -1.45 -1.50
CA ALA A 61 8.88 -1.96 -0.70
C ALA A 61 7.84 -0.85 -0.44
N ARG A 62 8.30 0.37 -0.11
CA ARG A 62 7.45 1.57 0.05
C ARG A 62 6.70 1.91 -1.24
N ASN A 63 7.40 2.01 -2.37
CA ASN A 63 6.78 2.26 -3.68
C ASN A 63 5.74 1.19 -4.07
N SER A 64 5.95 -0.06 -3.64
CA SER A 64 4.98 -1.13 -3.87
C SER A 64 3.76 -0.98 -2.96
N ALA A 65 3.95 -0.59 -1.70
CA ALA A 65 2.87 -0.30 -0.77
C ALA A 65 2.02 0.89 -1.24
N ASP A 66 2.64 1.95 -1.74
CA ASP A 66 1.92 3.14 -2.26
C ASP A 66 1.03 2.78 -3.45
N LYS A 67 1.54 2.01 -4.42
CA LYS A 67 0.75 1.55 -5.57
C LYS A 67 -0.42 0.67 -5.16
N LEU A 68 -0.25 -0.15 -4.14
CA LEU A 68 -1.36 -0.96 -3.59
C LEU A 68 -2.40 -0.06 -2.91
N ALA A 69 -1.96 0.99 -2.21
CA ALA A 69 -2.85 1.97 -1.62
C ALA A 69 -3.63 2.78 -2.67
N GLU A 70 -3.00 3.13 -3.79
CA GLU A 70 -3.67 3.76 -4.95
C GLU A 70 -4.77 2.87 -5.54
N LEU A 71 -4.61 1.55 -5.48
CA LEU A 71 -5.61 0.58 -5.91
C LEU A 71 -6.72 0.36 -4.86
N GLY A 72 -6.63 1.01 -3.70
CA GLY A 72 -7.60 0.92 -2.61
C GLY A 72 -7.32 -0.21 -1.62
N TYR A 73 -6.09 -0.71 -1.53
CA TYR A 73 -5.68 -1.67 -0.50
C TYR A 73 -5.03 -0.96 0.68
N VAL A 74 -4.95 -1.64 1.83
CA VAL A 74 -4.08 -1.21 2.93
C VAL A 74 -2.81 -2.03 2.83
N ALA A 75 -1.67 -1.39 2.58
CA ALA A 75 -0.41 -2.08 2.41
C ALA A 75 0.55 -1.75 3.56
N LEU A 76 1.15 -2.78 4.16
CA LEU A 76 2.17 -2.65 5.18
C LEU A 76 3.49 -3.21 4.62
N ALA A 77 4.46 -2.34 4.38
CA ALA A 77 5.84 -2.71 4.11
C ALA A 77 6.59 -2.93 5.44
N VAL A 78 7.29 -4.05 5.55
CA VAL A 78 8.07 -4.45 6.73
C VAL A 78 9.56 -4.37 6.40
N ASP A 79 10.34 -3.74 7.29
CA ASP A 79 11.80 -3.74 7.38
C ASP A 79 12.29 -4.51 8.63
#